data_AF-A0A150NX08-F1
#
_entry.id   AF-A0A150NX08-F1
#
_cell.length_a   1.000
_cell.length_b   1.000
_cell.length_c   1.000
_cell.angle_alpha   90.00
_cell.angle_beta   90.00
_cell.angle_gamma   90.00
#
_symmetry.space_group_name_H-M   'P 1'
#
loop_
_entity.id
_entity.type
_entity.pdbx_description
1 polymer ?
#
loop_
_entity_poly.entity_id
_entity_poly.type
_entity_poly.pdbx_seq_one_letter_code
_entity_poly.pdbx_strand_id
1 'polypeptide(L)'
;MIKIYDTMSRDLREFVPIEDGKVKMYVCGPTVYNYIHVGNARSTVAFDTIRRYFEYRGYEVAYISNFTDVDDKIINRAKEEGITPQEVADKYIAAFREDVTALGVKPATRHPRVVEFMADIIRFVEDLIEKALLMRAKEMSISVWKNLITMPSWPIKPWKIWS
;
A
#
# COMPACT_ATOMS: atom_id res chain seq x y z
N MET A 1 13.63 14.20 20.22
CA MET A 1 12.76 14.63 19.10
C MET A 1 12.99 13.70 17.91
N ILE A 2 11.95 13.23 17.21
CA ILE A 2 12.09 12.35 16.04
C ILE A 2 12.16 13.23 14.78
N LYS A 3 13.13 12.97 13.91
CA LYS A 3 13.21 13.60 12.58
C LYS A 3 13.18 12.52 11.50
N ILE A 4 12.47 12.78 10.41
CA ILE A 4 12.30 11.86 9.27
C ILE A 4 12.70 12.60 8.00
N TYR A 5 13.39 11.91 7.10
CA TYR A 5 13.65 12.45 5.78
C TYR A 5 12.37 12.40 4.94
N ASP A 6 11.84 13.57 4.60
CA ASP A 6 10.65 13.74 3.78
C ASP A 6 11.06 13.79 2.30
N THR A 7 10.72 12.76 1.54
CA THR A 7 11.02 12.67 0.11
C THR A 7 10.35 13.79 -0.70
N MET A 8 9.19 14.32 -0.27
CA MET A 8 8.51 15.41 -0.98
C MET A 8 9.29 16.73 -0.86
N SER A 9 9.76 17.06 0.34
CA SER A 9 10.55 18.28 0.57
C SER A 9 12.04 18.09 0.32
N ARG A 10 12.51 16.83 0.24
CA ARG A 10 13.93 16.44 0.19
C ARG A 10 14.73 16.96 1.38
N ASP A 11 14.12 16.95 2.57
CA ASP A 11 14.72 17.50 3.78
C ASP A 11 14.40 16.67 5.03
N LEU A 12 15.22 16.80 6.07
CA LEU A 12 14.97 16.23 7.39
C LEU A 12 13.97 17.11 8.15
N ARG A 13 12.78 16.58 8.40
CA ARG A 13 11.69 17.30 9.08
C ARG A 13 11.38 16.68 10.43
N GLU A 14 10.93 17.52 11.36
CA GLU A 14 10.39 17.04 12.63
C GLU A 14 9.12 16.23 12.39
N PHE A 15 9.06 15.04 13.01
CA PHE A 15 7.85 14.24 12.98
C PHE A 15 6.83 14.83 13.95
N VAL A 16 5.69 15.26 13.41
CA VAL A 16 4.52 15.71 14.16
C VAL A 16 3.36 14.79 13.79
N PRO A 17 2.78 14.03 14.73
CA PRO A 17 1.68 13.13 14.42
C PRO A 17 0.41 13.91 14.07
N ILE A 18 -0.48 13.30 13.28
CA ILE A 18 -1.80 13.87 12.97
C ILE A 18 -2.70 13.88 14.23
N GLU A 19 -2.57 12.84 15.06
CA GLU A 19 -3.26 12.68 16.33
C GLU A 19 -2.22 12.39 17.42
N ASP A 20 -2.28 13.13 18.53
CA ASP A 20 -1.28 13.04 19.59
C ASP A 20 -1.12 11.60 20.10
N GLY A 21 0.13 11.15 20.18
CA GLY A 21 0.47 9.79 20.62
C GLY A 21 0.20 8.68 19.60
N LYS A 22 -0.36 8.98 18.42
CA LYS A 22 -0.69 7.97 17.39
C LYS A 22 0.04 8.17 16.07
N VAL A 23 0.47 7.05 15.48
CA VAL A 23 1.14 7.02 14.18
C VAL A 23 0.35 6.13 13.23
N LYS A 24 -0.02 6.68 12.08
CA LYS A 24 -0.62 5.96 10.95
C LYS A 24 0.44 5.77 9.87
N MET A 25 0.92 4.55 9.69
CA MET A 25 1.99 4.21 8.74
C MET A 25 1.50 3.22 7.68
N TYR A 26 1.54 3.62 6.42
CA TYR A 26 1.26 2.75 5.27
C TYR A 26 2.56 2.45 4.52
N VAL A 27 2.83 1.17 4.27
CA VAL A 27 3.99 0.72 3.50
C VAL A 27 3.52 -0.26 2.44
N CYS A 28 3.83 0.03 1.18
CA CYS A 28 3.48 -0.83 0.05
C CYS A 28 4.03 -2.25 0.27
N GLY A 29 3.14 -3.24 0.26
CA GLY A 29 3.52 -4.64 0.39
C GLY A 29 3.77 -5.32 -0.96
N PRO A 30 3.97 -6.65 -0.96
CA PRO A 30 4.41 -7.35 -2.16
C PRO A 30 3.28 -7.65 -3.13
N THR A 31 3.62 -7.81 -4.42
CA THR A 31 2.81 -8.56 -5.38
C THR A 31 3.05 -10.05 -5.15
N VAL A 32 1.99 -10.79 -4.83
CA VAL A 32 2.08 -12.18 -4.32
C VAL A 32 2.04 -13.22 -5.44
N TYR A 33 3.07 -13.19 -6.30
CA TYR A 33 3.22 -14.10 -7.44
C TYR A 33 4.46 -15.01 -7.36
N ASN A 34 5.32 -14.81 -6.36
CA ASN A 34 6.53 -15.59 -6.13
C ASN A 34 7.02 -15.42 -4.67
N TYR A 35 8.01 -16.23 -4.26
CA TYR A 35 8.76 -16.05 -3.02
C TYR A 35 9.47 -14.70 -2.98
N ILE A 36 9.66 -14.13 -1.78
CA ILE A 36 10.38 -12.88 -1.63
C ILE A 36 11.89 -13.05 -1.79
N HIS A 37 12.53 -12.03 -2.34
CA HIS A 37 13.99 -11.94 -2.39
C HIS A 37 14.50 -10.96 -1.33
N VAL A 38 15.83 -10.92 -1.15
CA VAL A 38 16.51 -10.04 -0.17
C VAL A 38 16.11 -8.56 -0.27
N GLY A 39 15.82 -8.08 -1.49
CA GLY A 39 15.29 -6.72 -1.68
C GLY A 39 13.95 -6.45 -0.98
N ASN A 40 12.99 -7.39 -1.03
CA ASN A 40 11.71 -7.24 -0.32
C ASN A 40 11.92 -7.37 1.19
N ALA A 41 12.77 -8.32 1.61
CA ALA A 41 13.11 -8.52 3.02
C ALA A 41 13.72 -7.27 3.64
N ARG A 42 14.67 -6.63 2.95
CA ARG A 42 15.31 -5.37 3.40
C ARG A 42 14.29 -4.28 3.70
N SER A 43 13.35 -4.03 2.77
CA SER A 43 12.31 -3.02 2.97
C SER A 43 11.43 -3.36 4.17
N THR A 44 10.97 -4.61 4.23
CA THR A 44 10.09 -5.10 5.31
C THR A 44 10.73 -4.95 6.69
N VAL A 45 11.99 -5.37 6.84
CA VAL A 45 12.75 -5.25 8.09
C VAL A 45 13.01 -3.78 8.44
N ALA A 46 13.34 -2.93 7.46
CA ALA A 46 13.57 -1.51 7.70
C ALA A 46 12.32 -0.81 8.24
N PHE A 47 11.15 -1.04 7.64
CA PHE A 47 9.92 -0.42 8.10
C PHE A 47 9.39 -1.01 9.41
N ASP A 48 9.62 -2.30 9.69
CA ASP A 48 9.36 -2.84 11.03
C ASP A 48 10.30 -2.23 12.08
N THR A 49 11.56 -1.97 11.73
CA THR A 49 12.48 -1.26 12.63
C THR A 49 11.98 0.15 12.95
N ILE A 50 11.49 0.88 11.94
CA ILE A 50 10.88 2.21 12.13
C ILE A 50 9.64 2.10 13.02
N ARG A 51 8.75 1.12 12.76
CA ARG A 51 7.54 0.84 13.56
C ARG A 51 7.91 0.60 15.03
N ARG A 52 8.85 -0.29 15.29
CA ARG A 52 9.34 -0.63 16.63
C ARG A 52 9.95 0.58 17.33
N TYR A 53 10.64 1.46 16.61
CA TYR A 53 11.19 2.67 17.20
C TYR A 53 10.07 3.63 17.63
N PHE A 54 9.02 3.80 16.84
CA PHE A 54 7.84 4.58 17.28
C PHE A 54 7.16 3.97 18.50
N GLU A 55 6.93 2.65 18.50
CA GLU A 55 6.39 1.91 19.65
C GLU A 55 7.26 2.13 20.91
N TYR A 56 8.58 1.99 20.78
CA TYR A 56 9.55 2.24 21.87
C TYR A 56 9.47 3.67 22.41
N ARG A 57 9.18 4.64 21.53
CA ARG A 57 9.06 6.07 21.89
C ARG A 57 7.70 6.42 22.50
N GLY A 58 6.83 5.43 22.72
CA GLY A 58 5.54 5.59 23.40
C GLY A 58 4.36 5.87 22.47
N TYR A 59 4.52 5.69 21.16
CA TYR A 59 3.42 5.87 20.21
C TYR A 59 2.60 4.58 20.04
N GLU A 60 1.29 4.74 19.88
CA GLU A 60 0.43 3.71 19.31
C GLU A 60 0.57 3.74 17.78
N VAL A 61 1.01 2.64 17.16
CA VAL A 61 1.27 2.59 15.72
C VAL A 61 0.27 1.68 15.01
N ALA A 62 -0.56 2.28 14.17
CA ALA A 62 -1.32 1.56 13.15
C ALA A 62 -0.41 1.38 11.92
N TYR A 63 0.05 0.15 11.69
CA TYR A 63 0.90 -0.19 10.55
C TYR A 63 0.12 -1.01 9.53
N ILE A 64 -0.06 -0.47 8.33
CA ILE A 64 -0.77 -1.13 7.24
C ILE A 64 0.20 -1.48 6.12
N SER A 65 0.14 -2.71 5.65
CA SER A 65 0.86 -3.14 4.45
C SER A 65 0.01 -4.07 3.61
N ASN A 66 -0.34 -3.66 2.39
CA ASN A 66 -1.27 -4.39 1.54
C ASN A 66 -0.65 -5.68 0.96
N PHE A 67 -1.49 -6.57 0.45
CA PHE A 67 -1.06 -7.58 -0.52
C PHE A 67 -1.64 -7.21 -1.88
N THR A 68 -0.78 -7.08 -2.89
CA THR A 68 -1.22 -6.91 -4.27
C THR A 68 -1.49 -8.29 -4.85
N ASP A 69 -2.76 -8.71 -4.79
CA ASP A 69 -3.23 -10.04 -5.20
C ASP A 69 -4.04 -10.04 -6.51
N VAL A 70 -4.07 -8.89 -7.20
CA VAL A 70 -4.61 -8.73 -8.55
C VAL A 70 -3.54 -8.05 -9.41
N ASP A 71 -2.88 -8.82 -10.27
CA ASP A 71 -1.77 -8.36 -11.13
C ASP A 71 -1.55 -9.35 -12.29
N ASP A 72 -1.08 -8.87 -13.45
CA ASP A 72 -0.78 -9.71 -14.62
C ASP A 72 0.25 -10.82 -14.29
N LYS A 73 1.19 -10.54 -13.39
CA LYS A 73 2.19 -11.53 -12.94
C LYS A 73 1.55 -12.71 -12.22
N ILE A 74 0.47 -12.48 -11.48
CA ILE A 74 -0.28 -13.52 -10.78
C ILE A 74 -1.04 -14.37 -11.80
N ILE A 75 -1.67 -13.73 -12.80
CA ILE A 75 -2.37 -14.43 -13.90
C ILE A 75 -1.40 -15.33 -14.68
N ASN A 76 -0.19 -14.84 -14.98
CA ASN A 76 0.81 -15.61 -15.70
C ASN A 76 1.34 -16.77 -14.85
N ARG A 77 1.64 -16.52 -13.56
CA ARG A 77 2.05 -17.56 -12.62
C ARG A 77 1.00 -18.66 -12.47
N ALA A 78 -0.29 -18.29 -12.41
CA ALA A 78 -1.41 -19.22 -12.32
C ALA A 78 -1.46 -20.18 -13.51
N LYS A 79 -1.24 -19.66 -14.73
CA LYS A 79 -1.15 -20.47 -15.96
C LYS A 79 0.05 -21.41 -15.93
N GLU A 80 1.20 -20.93 -15.46
CA GLU A 80 2.43 -21.75 -15.36
C GLU A 80 2.28 -22.90 -14.36
N GLU A 81 1.62 -22.65 -13.22
CA GLU A 81 1.43 -23.65 -12.15
C GLU A 81 0.17 -24.52 -12.33
N GLY A 82 -0.71 -24.19 -13.27
CA GLY A 82 -1.96 -24.93 -13.51
C GLY A 82 -3.00 -24.78 -12.39
N ILE A 83 -2.96 -23.65 -11.68
CA ILE A 83 -3.87 -23.31 -10.56
C ILE A 83 -4.54 -21.95 -10.82
N THR A 84 -5.48 -21.55 -9.96
CA THR A 84 -6.17 -20.26 -10.08
C THR A 84 -5.29 -19.09 -9.58
N PRO A 85 -5.52 -17.84 -10.04
CA PRO A 85 -4.85 -16.65 -9.50
C PRO A 85 -5.01 -16.47 -7.99
N GLN A 86 -6.17 -16.87 -7.45
CA GLN A 86 -6.43 -16.83 -6.01
C GLN A 86 -5.53 -17.83 -5.26
N GLU A 87 -5.41 -19.07 -5.76
CA GLU A 87 -4.51 -20.08 -5.17
C GLU A 87 -3.04 -19.65 -5.22
N VAL A 88 -2.60 -19.01 -6.32
CA VAL A 88 -1.26 -18.38 -6.40
C VAL A 88 -1.08 -17.34 -5.30
N ALA A 89 -2.02 -16.41 -5.19
CA ALA A 89 -1.94 -15.34 -4.19
C ALA A 89 -1.91 -15.91 -2.77
N ASP A 90 -2.80 -16.85 -2.44
CA ASP A 90 -2.89 -17.46 -1.11
C ASP A 90 -1.61 -18.22 -0.75
N LYS A 91 -1.06 -18.98 -1.71
CA LYS A 91 0.22 -19.70 -1.58
C LYS A 91 1.37 -18.73 -1.26
N TYR A 92 1.53 -17.66 -2.03
CA TYR A 92 2.64 -16.74 -1.83
C TYR A 92 2.43 -15.74 -0.68
N ILE A 93 1.18 -15.48 -0.25
CA ILE A 93 0.90 -14.80 1.03
C ILE A 93 1.37 -15.67 2.20
N ALA A 94 1.08 -16.97 2.18
CA ALA A 94 1.55 -17.88 3.22
C ALA A 94 3.08 -17.94 3.28
N ALA A 95 3.73 -18.10 2.12
CA ALA A 95 5.20 -18.09 2.02
C ALA A 95 5.81 -16.76 2.52
N PHE A 96 5.24 -15.62 2.11
CA PHE A 96 5.68 -14.31 2.60
C PHE A 96 5.62 -14.21 4.13
N ARG A 97 4.52 -14.67 4.74
CA ARG A 97 4.34 -14.65 6.19
C ARG A 97 5.36 -15.51 6.91
N GLU A 98 5.65 -16.71 6.39
CA GLU A 98 6.68 -17.59 6.92
C GLU A 98 8.05 -16.90 6.88
N ASP A 99 8.46 -16.38 5.72
CA ASP A 99 9.76 -15.75 5.52
C ASP A 99 9.95 -14.53 6.44
N VAL A 100 8.98 -13.62 6.52
CA VAL A 100 9.13 -12.41 7.34
C VAL A 100 9.04 -12.71 8.84
N THR A 101 8.30 -13.75 9.22
CA THR A 101 8.25 -14.23 10.62
C THR A 101 9.61 -14.79 11.02
N ALA A 102 10.25 -15.57 10.16
CA ALA A 102 11.61 -16.08 10.39
C ALA A 102 12.65 -14.96 10.54
N LEU A 103 12.42 -13.82 9.87
CA LEU A 103 13.23 -12.59 10.00
C LEU A 103 12.89 -11.75 11.25
N GLY A 104 11.94 -12.17 12.08
CA GLY A 104 11.53 -11.46 13.30
C GLY A 104 10.69 -10.20 13.06
N VAL A 105 10.15 -10.03 11.85
CA VAL A 105 9.23 -8.94 11.51
C VAL A 105 7.90 -9.16 12.24
N LYS A 106 7.38 -8.14 12.95
CA LYS A 106 6.02 -8.27 13.51
C LYS A 106 4.97 -8.16 12.40
N PRO A 107 3.85 -8.91 12.48
CA PRO A 107 2.73 -8.73 11.56
C PRO A 107 2.24 -7.29 11.53
N ALA A 108 1.76 -6.85 10.36
CA ALA A 108 1.11 -5.55 10.26
C ALA A 108 -0.23 -5.54 11.00
N THR A 109 -0.68 -4.35 11.42
CA THR A 109 -1.99 -4.16 12.04
C THR A 109 -3.10 -4.66 11.12
N ARG A 110 -3.02 -4.37 9.81
CA ARG A 110 -3.84 -5.02 8.77
C ARG A 110 -3.03 -5.25 7.50
N HIS A 111 -3.43 -6.29 6.77
CA HIS A 111 -2.96 -6.63 5.44
C HIS A 111 -4.11 -6.62 4.43
N PRO A 112 -4.59 -5.44 3.98
CA PRO A 112 -5.69 -5.37 3.01
C PRO A 112 -5.28 -6.02 1.69
N ARG A 113 -6.16 -6.83 1.12
CA ARG A 113 -5.99 -7.41 -0.21
C ARG A 113 -6.70 -6.57 -1.26
N VAL A 114 -6.16 -6.46 -2.46
CA VAL A 114 -6.79 -5.67 -3.53
C VAL A 114 -8.18 -6.20 -3.86
N VAL A 115 -8.33 -7.53 -3.90
CA VAL A 115 -9.63 -8.18 -4.19
C VAL A 115 -10.76 -7.74 -3.24
N GLU A 116 -10.44 -7.45 -1.97
CA GLU A 116 -11.41 -7.03 -0.94
C GLU A 116 -11.90 -5.60 -1.13
N PHE A 117 -11.16 -4.78 -1.88
CA PHE A 117 -11.42 -3.35 -2.06
C PHE A 117 -11.82 -2.99 -3.50
N MET A 118 -12.09 -3.97 -4.37
CA MET A 118 -12.45 -3.71 -5.77
C MET A 118 -13.65 -2.79 -5.92
N ALA A 119 -14.68 -2.95 -5.07
CA ALA A 119 -15.83 -2.05 -5.09
C ALA A 119 -15.47 -0.60 -4.72
N ASP A 120 -14.55 -0.40 -3.78
CA ASP A 120 -14.03 0.92 -3.42
C ASP A 120 -13.20 1.53 -4.55
N ILE A 121 -12.36 0.73 -5.21
CA ILE A 121 -11.54 1.14 -6.35
C ILE A 121 -12.43 1.58 -7.52
N ILE A 122 -13.45 0.78 -7.87
CA ILE A 122 -14.39 1.12 -8.95
C ILE A 122 -15.10 2.43 -8.64
N ARG A 123 -15.66 2.58 -7.43
CA ARG A 123 -16.30 3.85 -7.00
C ARG A 123 -15.35 5.03 -7.08
N PHE A 124 -14.10 4.87 -6.64
CA PHE A 124 -13.11 5.94 -6.71
C PHE A 124 -12.80 6.35 -8.16
N VAL A 125 -12.70 5.39 -9.06
CA VAL A 125 -12.51 5.66 -10.50
C VAL A 125 -13.74 6.34 -11.09
N GLU A 126 -14.96 5.92 -10.74
CA GLU A 126 -16.21 6.56 -11.16
C GLU A 126 -16.28 8.02 -10.70
N ASP A 127 -15.97 8.30 -9.43
CA ASP A 127 -15.88 9.67 -8.88
C ASP A 127 -14.87 10.53 -9.65
N LEU A 128 -13.72 9.95 -10.03
CA LEU A 128 -12.71 10.65 -10.83
C LEU A 128 -13.20 10.95 -12.24
N ILE A 129 -13.91 10.01 -12.87
CA ILE A 129 -14.50 10.18 -14.21
C ILE A 129 -15.55 11.28 -14.18
N GLU A 130 -16.48 11.25 -13.23
CA GLU A 130 -17.55 12.26 -13.09
C GLU A 130 -16.95 13.67 -12.96
N LYS A 131 -15.93 13.82 -12.12
CA LYS A 131 -15.27 15.11 -11.90
C LYS A 131 -14.41 15.56 -13.09
N ALA A 132 -13.76 14.63 -13.79
CA ALA A 132 -13.06 14.94 -15.03
C ALA A 132 -14.03 15.41 -16.14
N LEU A 133 -15.23 14.82 -16.22
CA LEU A 133 -16.29 15.22 -17.15
C LEU A 133 -16.84 16.62 -16.81
N LEU A 134 -17.01 16.94 -15.52
CA LEU A 134 -17.41 18.28 -15.05
C LEU A 134 -16.38 19.38 -15.43
N MET A 135 -15.11 19.02 -15.58
CA MET A 135 -14.03 19.96 -15.93
C MET A 135 -13.82 20.16 -17.46
N ARG A 136 -14.72 19.67 -18.33
CA ARG A 136 -14.68 19.81 -19.82
C ARG A 136 -13.44 19.20 -20.52
N ALA A 137 -13.16 17.91 -20.33
CA ALA A 137 -12.32 17.17 -21.29
C ALA A 137 -13.19 16.58 -22.42
N LYS A 138 -13.39 17.34 -23.51
CA LYS A 138 -13.85 16.79 -24.81
C LYS A 138 -12.70 16.00 -25.42
N GLU A 139 -12.55 14.73 -25.05
CA GLU A 139 -12.01 13.62 -25.85
C GLU A 139 -11.70 12.43 -24.93
N MET A 140 -12.55 11.41 -25.03
CA MET A 140 -12.48 10.18 -24.24
C MET A 140 -11.57 9.16 -24.95
N SER A 141 -10.25 9.34 -24.83
CA SER A 141 -9.25 8.37 -25.28
C SER A 141 -7.93 8.61 -24.57
N ILE A 142 -7.53 7.71 -23.66
CA ILE A 142 -6.19 7.60 -23.02
C ILE A 142 -5.73 8.83 -22.19
N SER A 143 -6.38 9.98 -22.35
CA SER A 143 -6.00 11.30 -21.83
C SER A 143 -6.43 11.58 -20.38
N VAL A 144 -7.23 10.69 -19.76
CA VAL A 144 -7.60 10.79 -18.32
C VAL A 144 -6.33 10.81 -17.44
N TRP A 145 -5.31 10.04 -17.82
CA TRP A 145 -4.06 9.93 -17.06
C TRP A 145 -3.23 11.21 -17.05
N LYS A 146 -3.30 12.05 -18.10
CA LYS A 146 -2.53 13.31 -18.17
C LYS A 146 -3.13 14.41 -17.30
N ASN A 147 -4.44 14.43 -17.10
CA ASN A 147 -5.13 15.47 -16.33
C ASN A 147 -5.20 15.19 -14.82
N LEU A 148 -4.95 13.95 -14.38
CA LEU A 148 -4.77 13.63 -12.95
C LEU A 148 -3.48 14.25 -12.37
N ILE A 149 -2.48 14.52 -13.21
CA ILE A 149 -1.18 15.09 -12.81
C ILE A 149 -1.30 16.58 -12.43
N THR A 150 -2.36 17.26 -12.86
CA THR A 150 -2.55 18.71 -12.65
C THR A 150 -3.62 19.05 -11.60
N MET A 151 -4.19 18.05 -10.91
CA MET A 151 -5.16 18.32 -9.84
C MET A 151 -4.49 18.96 -8.62
N PRO A 152 -4.98 20.10 -8.11
CA PRO A 152 -4.54 20.63 -6.82
C PRO A 152 -4.87 19.65 -5.68
N SER A 153 -4.14 19.74 -4.58
CA SER A 153 -4.17 18.81 -3.43
C SER A 153 -5.60 18.40 -3.05
N TRP A 154 -5.95 17.16 -3.36
CA TRP A 154 -7.27 16.61 -3.12
C TRP A 154 -7.47 16.30 -1.64
N PRO A 155 -8.63 16.61 -1.05
CA PRO A 155 -9.00 16.04 0.24
C PRO A 155 -9.35 14.57 0.01
N ILE A 156 -8.34 13.71 0.07
CA ILE A 156 -8.56 12.26 0.10
C ILE A 156 -9.35 11.97 1.38
N LYS A 157 -10.63 11.60 1.25
CA LYS A 157 -11.41 11.12 2.40
C LYS A 157 -10.62 9.97 3.03
N PRO A 158 -10.48 9.91 4.37
CA PRO A 158 -9.75 8.84 5.01
C PRO A 158 -10.36 7.51 4.60
N TRP A 159 -9.58 6.72 3.85
CA TRP A 159 -9.97 5.39 3.43
C TRP A 159 -10.22 4.52 4.67
N LYS A 160 -11.19 3.60 4.59
CA LYS A 160 -11.49 2.57 5.61
C LYS A 160 -10.35 1.58 5.88
N ILE A 161 -9.16 1.88 5.36
CA ILE A 161 -7.93 1.16 5.61
C ILE A 161 -7.50 1.31 7.09
N TRP A 162 -7.87 2.42 7.73
CA TRP A 162 -7.54 2.74 9.12
C TRP A 162 -8.62 2.35 10.15
N SER A 163 -9.83 1.98 9.70
CA SER A 163 -10.92 1.43 10.53
C SER A 163 -10.87 -0.09 10.57
#